data_AF-A0AAD4EEC5-F1
#
_entry.id   AF-A0AAD4EEC5-F1
#
_cell.length_a   1.000
_cell.length_b   1.000
_cell.length_c   1.000
_cell.angle_alpha   90.00
_cell.angle_beta   90.00
_cell.angle_gamma   90.00
#
_symmetry.space_group_name_H-M   'P 1'
#
loop_
_entity.id
_entity.type
_entity.pdbx_description
1 polymer ?
#
loop_
_entity_poly.entity_id
_entity_poly.type
_entity_poly.pdbx_seq_one_letter_code
_entity_poly.pdbx_strand_id
1 'polypeptide(L)'
;MTVKGNDLDFGYTLDLPGGPLCFSTAEWAPSEAYMSQNYESPIHTDQLYAPYAMNWVTLHAIMDPEQCQLHGGRSSGGNYVDVSLKVVVKCATDTVMSMQPCFQHGTTLARDGVCRQGTAINFSRHIKQAFDEAIAIEGDVKAMIQQHRSQLQAWQQQRNPRQHQKRNKKIMKNQSCKILLIIRRIRNGGDGPEVEVFSNVTEDDYVYVLDAIGCDDKLIRKPSYIPSLHQIVATLPCPIHESILVPLRTAMGIIVESLAIPDDFEVSLPIHMGRMVDAPATAELPPQMRLRTRDADIRPYWPFEVSVSQTAEGAVTKLQKFGNQNEHVLAATHINIAESRMHASPTYEWGVEKELDRRGVQMGELTRSEDGALASHSHTWYHPVTVTITTWIRPPNRRLNLNSRHHAYYASAVLYPNQSEQALAKVQNMFQRTLERVRDTVVDHLETEHADDDTLLDSLQAMRDWSPPRELLDWNKCSKELRAAMKQTGFNRYRSWHRSFLKRVADESEVSGSRSGPSKRGRVS
;
A
#
# COMPACT_ATOMS: atom_id res chain seq x y z
N MET A 1 -8.20 -28.88 -33.81
CA MET A 1 -7.95 -28.89 -32.36
C MET A 1 -8.78 -27.78 -31.76
N THR A 2 -9.75 -28.13 -30.93
CA THR A 2 -10.68 -27.17 -30.33
C THR A 2 -10.45 -27.23 -28.82
N VAL A 3 -9.76 -26.24 -28.27
CA VAL A 3 -9.58 -26.11 -26.82
C VAL A 3 -10.84 -25.43 -26.29
N LYS A 4 -11.71 -26.20 -25.63
CA LYS A 4 -12.75 -25.60 -24.78
C LYS A 4 -12.08 -25.25 -23.46
N GLY A 5 -11.89 -23.94 -23.21
CA GLY A 5 -11.60 -23.46 -21.86
C GLY A 5 -12.77 -23.81 -20.94
N ASN A 6 -12.47 -24.29 -19.74
CA ASN A 6 -13.47 -24.78 -18.79
C ASN A 6 -13.65 -23.73 -17.68
N ASP A 7 -14.90 -23.35 -17.40
CA ASP A 7 -15.28 -22.26 -16.47
C ASP A 7 -15.24 -22.67 -14.98
N LEU A 8 -14.53 -23.75 -14.66
CA LEU A 8 -14.37 -24.28 -13.31
C LEU A 8 -12.89 -24.63 -13.14
N ASP A 9 -12.27 -24.12 -12.09
CA ASP A 9 -10.83 -24.14 -11.73
C ASP A 9 -10.15 -25.54 -11.67
N PHE A 10 -10.35 -26.42 -12.64
CA PHE A 10 -9.84 -27.79 -12.59
C PHE A 10 -9.46 -28.35 -13.97
N GLY A 11 -8.14 -28.41 -14.23
CA GLY A 11 -7.47 -29.20 -15.28
C GLY A 11 -7.80 -28.85 -16.74
N TYR A 12 -7.03 -29.43 -17.67
CA TYR A 12 -7.40 -29.48 -19.09
C TYR A 12 -7.04 -30.83 -19.71
N THR A 13 -7.77 -31.25 -20.74
CA THR A 13 -7.53 -32.51 -21.45
C THR A 13 -7.21 -32.22 -22.91
N LEU A 14 -6.16 -32.85 -23.43
CA LEU A 14 -5.81 -32.81 -24.85
C LEU A 14 -6.23 -34.12 -25.53
N ASP A 15 -7.14 -34.05 -26.49
CA ASP A 15 -7.53 -35.21 -27.29
C ASP A 15 -6.49 -35.46 -28.39
N LEU A 16 -5.67 -36.51 -28.23
CA LEU A 16 -4.64 -36.93 -29.18
C LEU A 16 -5.05 -38.21 -29.92
N PRO A 17 -4.47 -38.51 -31.11
CA PRO A 17 -4.80 -39.73 -31.87
C PRO A 17 -4.58 -41.04 -31.11
N GLY A 18 -3.71 -41.05 -30.09
CA GLY A 18 -3.45 -42.19 -29.22
C GLY A 18 -4.34 -42.27 -27.97
N GLY A 19 -5.30 -41.36 -27.81
CA GLY A 19 -6.17 -41.24 -26.64
C GLY A 19 -6.07 -39.87 -25.94
N PRO A 20 -6.99 -39.57 -25.01
CA PRO A 20 -6.99 -38.31 -24.28
C PRO A 20 -5.82 -38.24 -23.28
N LEU A 21 -5.07 -37.15 -23.31
CA LEU A 21 -4.06 -36.80 -22.31
C LEU A 21 -4.67 -35.82 -21.31
N CYS A 22 -5.02 -36.31 -20.12
CA CYS A 22 -5.63 -35.51 -19.07
C CYS A 22 -4.56 -34.87 -18.18
N PHE A 23 -4.61 -33.55 -18.00
CA PHE A 23 -3.84 -32.81 -17.01
C PHE A 23 -4.76 -32.50 -15.82
N SER A 24 -4.63 -33.24 -14.73
CA SER A 24 -5.29 -32.90 -13.47
C SER A 24 -4.66 -31.64 -12.88
N THR A 25 -5.47 -30.76 -12.30
CA THR A 25 -4.96 -29.71 -11.41
C THR A 25 -4.49 -30.37 -10.13
N ALA A 26 -3.18 -30.41 -9.95
CA ALA A 26 -2.58 -30.50 -8.63
C ALA A 26 -2.07 -29.10 -8.27
N GLU A 27 -2.31 -28.67 -7.04
CA GLU A 27 -1.66 -27.49 -6.50
C GLU A 27 -0.19 -27.85 -6.29
N TRP A 28 0.70 -27.11 -6.95
CA TRP A 28 2.13 -27.25 -6.80
C TRP A 28 2.68 -25.95 -6.25
N ALA A 29 3.79 -26.05 -5.51
CA ALA A 29 4.56 -24.87 -5.15
C ALA A 29 4.95 -24.08 -6.43
N PRO A 30 5.05 -22.75 -6.33
CA PRO A 30 5.35 -21.92 -7.49
C PRO A 30 6.73 -22.28 -8.06
N SER A 31 6.86 -22.19 -9.39
CA SER A 31 8.17 -22.24 -10.04
C SER A 31 9.01 -21.03 -9.63
N GLU A 32 10.31 -21.23 -9.58
CA GLU A 32 11.30 -20.18 -9.42
C GLU A 32 11.89 -19.83 -10.78
N ALA A 33 12.06 -18.53 -11.07
CA ALA A 33 12.70 -18.09 -12.29
C ALA A 33 13.94 -17.25 -11.95
N TYR A 34 15.08 -17.63 -12.51
CA TYR A 34 16.33 -16.86 -12.38
C TYR A 34 16.75 -16.35 -13.74
N MET A 35 17.05 -15.06 -13.81
CA MET A 35 17.70 -14.46 -14.97
C MET A 35 19.20 -14.41 -14.70
N SER A 36 19.97 -14.96 -15.63
CA SER A 36 21.42 -15.03 -15.52
C SER A 36 22.08 -14.43 -16.74
N GLN A 37 23.21 -13.75 -16.54
CA GLN A 37 24.03 -13.20 -17.62
C GLN A 37 25.44 -13.79 -17.53
N ASN A 38 25.94 -14.29 -18.66
CA ASN A 38 27.24 -14.94 -18.79
C ASN A 38 27.49 -16.03 -17.72
N TYR A 39 26.41 -16.72 -17.33
CA TYR A 39 26.50 -17.75 -16.31
C TYR A 39 27.31 -18.94 -16.80
N GLU A 40 28.28 -19.30 -15.97
CA GLU A 40 29.10 -20.49 -16.11
C GLU A 40 28.90 -21.37 -14.89
N SER A 41 28.61 -22.64 -15.13
CA SER A 41 28.57 -23.64 -14.06
C SER A 41 29.45 -24.83 -14.41
N PRO A 42 30.29 -25.30 -13.45
CA PRO A 42 30.92 -26.60 -13.56
C PRO A 42 29.88 -27.72 -13.64
N ILE A 43 30.32 -28.95 -13.88
CA ILE A 43 29.41 -30.11 -13.92
C ILE A 43 28.78 -30.29 -12.53
N HIS A 44 27.45 -30.30 -12.45
CA HIS A 44 26.66 -30.42 -11.23
C HIS A 44 25.34 -31.16 -11.49
N THR A 45 24.56 -31.32 -10.42
CA THR A 45 23.16 -31.73 -10.44
C THR A 45 22.34 -30.73 -9.64
N ASP A 46 21.06 -30.58 -9.98
CA ASP A 46 20.18 -29.63 -9.29
C ASP A 46 19.26 -30.35 -8.30
N GLN A 47 19.05 -29.73 -7.13
CA GLN A 47 18.15 -30.22 -6.09
C GLN A 47 16.71 -29.71 -6.30
N LEU A 48 16.11 -30.09 -7.43
CA LEU A 48 14.73 -29.75 -7.78
C LEU A 48 13.75 -30.88 -7.43
N TYR A 49 12.47 -30.56 -7.27
CA TYR A 49 11.42 -31.56 -7.04
C TYR A 49 10.64 -31.92 -8.32
N ALA A 50 10.65 -31.06 -9.34
CA ALA A 50 10.05 -31.39 -10.62
C ALA A 50 10.95 -32.34 -11.43
N PRO A 51 10.35 -33.23 -12.26
CA PRO A 51 11.11 -34.15 -13.10
C PRO A 51 11.92 -33.45 -14.20
N TYR A 52 11.55 -32.21 -14.54
CA TYR A 52 12.23 -31.41 -15.55
C TYR A 52 12.43 -29.97 -15.06
N ALA A 53 13.55 -29.37 -15.45
CA ALA A 53 13.81 -27.94 -15.41
C ALA A 53 13.81 -27.39 -16.84
N MET A 54 13.48 -26.11 -16.98
CA MET A 54 13.53 -25.45 -18.28
C MET A 54 14.54 -24.32 -18.27
N ASN A 55 15.25 -24.14 -19.37
CA ASN A 55 16.10 -22.99 -19.57
C ASN A 55 15.82 -22.37 -20.93
N TRP A 56 15.57 -21.05 -20.95
CA TRP A 56 15.38 -20.28 -22.17
C TRP A 56 16.56 -19.31 -22.34
N VAL A 57 17.32 -19.48 -23.40
CA VAL A 57 18.42 -18.58 -23.77
C VAL A 57 17.82 -17.36 -24.47
N THR A 58 17.67 -16.26 -23.73
CA THR A 58 17.03 -15.02 -24.24
C THR A 58 18.00 -14.15 -25.04
N LEU A 59 19.30 -14.34 -24.87
CA LEU A 59 20.32 -13.67 -25.67
C LEU A 59 21.54 -14.58 -25.80
N HIS A 60 22.07 -14.72 -27.01
CA HIS A 60 23.38 -15.29 -27.25
C HIS A 60 24.02 -14.62 -28.47
N ALA A 61 24.93 -13.67 -28.22
CA ALA A 61 25.54 -12.83 -29.24
C ALA A 61 27.06 -12.71 -29.03
N ILE A 62 27.80 -12.67 -30.14
CA ILE A 62 29.21 -12.30 -30.16
C ILE A 62 29.26 -10.78 -30.24
N MET A 63 29.62 -10.13 -29.12
CA MET A 63 29.69 -8.67 -29.00
C MET A 63 31.04 -8.13 -29.49
N ASP A 64 32.11 -8.89 -29.28
CA ASP A 64 33.47 -8.56 -29.75
C ASP A 64 34.09 -9.80 -30.43
N PRO A 65 34.05 -9.86 -31.77
CA PRO A 65 34.61 -10.98 -32.53
C PRO A 65 36.12 -11.15 -32.37
N GLU A 66 36.86 -10.06 -32.12
CA GLU A 66 38.33 -10.08 -31.99
C GLU A 66 38.72 -10.69 -30.64
N GLN A 67 38.02 -10.33 -29.57
CA GLN A 67 38.23 -10.92 -28.24
C GLN A 67 37.78 -12.38 -28.14
N CYS A 68 36.74 -12.77 -28.89
CA CYS A 68 36.20 -14.13 -28.86
C CYS A 68 37.18 -15.19 -29.43
N GLN A 69 38.22 -14.76 -30.16
CA GLN A 69 39.29 -15.58 -30.74
C GLN A 69 38.75 -16.88 -31.38
N LEU A 70 37.71 -16.76 -32.21
CA LEU A 70 37.08 -17.88 -32.90
C LEU A 70 37.94 -18.39 -34.08
N HIS A 71 39.19 -18.72 -33.84
CA HIS A 71 40.03 -19.37 -34.84
C HIS A 71 39.76 -20.88 -34.87
N GLY A 72 39.46 -21.42 -36.05
CA GLY A 72 39.42 -22.87 -36.31
C GLY A 72 38.12 -23.60 -35.92
N GLY A 73 36.94 -22.98 -36.02
CA GLY A 73 35.65 -23.66 -35.83
C GLY A 73 35.30 -23.99 -34.37
N ARG A 74 36.00 -23.38 -33.41
CA ARG A 74 35.74 -23.53 -31.98
C ARG A 74 34.40 -22.89 -31.58
N SER A 75 33.74 -23.47 -30.58
CA SER A 75 32.45 -22.94 -30.07
C SER A 75 32.63 -21.59 -29.37
N SER A 76 31.59 -20.76 -29.37
CA SER A 76 31.52 -19.45 -28.72
C SER A 76 31.58 -19.46 -27.19
N GLY A 77 31.60 -20.64 -26.55
CA GLY A 77 31.45 -20.75 -25.09
C GLY A 77 30.00 -20.64 -24.64
N GLY A 78 29.73 -20.78 -23.34
CA GLY A 78 28.38 -20.68 -22.75
C GLY A 78 27.33 -21.69 -23.26
N ASN A 79 27.78 -22.80 -23.86
CA ASN A 79 26.93 -23.87 -24.39
C ASN A 79 26.53 -24.82 -23.28
N TYR A 80 25.32 -25.38 -23.35
CA TYR A 80 24.86 -26.35 -22.36
C TYR A 80 25.51 -27.72 -22.62
N VAL A 81 25.87 -28.41 -21.55
CA VAL A 81 26.52 -29.72 -21.60
C VAL A 81 25.66 -30.70 -20.81
N ASP A 82 25.22 -31.78 -21.45
CA ASP A 82 24.67 -32.95 -20.78
C ASP A 82 25.72 -34.06 -20.79
N VAL A 83 26.26 -34.35 -19.60
CA VAL A 83 27.35 -35.33 -19.45
C VAL A 83 26.84 -36.75 -19.62
N SER A 84 25.59 -36.99 -19.25
CA SER A 84 24.98 -38.32 -19.28
C SER A 84 24.74 -38.77 -20.72
N LEU A 85 24.24 -37.85 -21.54
CA LEU A 85 24.04 -38.04 -22.98
C LEU A 85 25.32 -37.84 -23.80
N LYS A 86 26.38 -37.29 -23.19
CA LYS A 86 27.64 -36.90 -23.86
C LYS A 86 27.42 -35.93 -25.02
N VAL A 87 26.50 -34.97 -24.84
CA VAL A 87 26.16 -33.97 -25.86
C VAL A 87 26.47 -32.55 -25.37
N VAL A 88 26.86 -31.71 -26.32
CA VAL A 88 26.97 -30.26 -26.13
C VAL A 88 25.90 -29.60 -27.00
N VAL A 89 24.95 -28.93 -26.36
CA VAL A 89 23.91 -28.16 -27.05
C VAL A 89 24.45 -26.79 -27.36
N LYS A 90 24.66 -26.53 -28.66
CA LYS A 90 25.06 -25.20 -29.11
C LYS A 90 23.91 -24.23 -28.95
N CYS A 91 24.04 -23.33 -27.97
CA CYS A 91 22.98 -22.39 -27.64
C CYS A 91 22.92 -21.27 -28.69
N ALA A 92 21.70 -20.91 -29.10
CA ALA A 92 21.41 -19.68 -29.84
C ALA A 92 20.38 -18.84 -29.07
N THR A 93 20.21 -17.58 -29.44
CA THR A 93 19.06 -16.79 -28.97
C THR A 93 17.76 -17.53 -29.26
N ASP A 94 16.83 -17.49 -28.32
CA ASP A 94 15.55 -18.19 -28.31
C ASP A 94 15.63 -19.73 -28.31
N THR A 95 16.76 -20.29 -27.87
CA THR A 95 16.83 -21.73 -27.60
C THR A 95 16.15 -22.03 -26.26
N VAL A 96 15.12 -22.89 -26.29
CA VAL A 96 14.48 -23.45 -25.09
C VAL A 96 14.94 -24.89 -24.91
N MET A 97 15.36 -25.23 -23.70
CA MET A 97 15.81 -26.56 -23.32
C MET A 97 14.98 -27.07 -22.14
N SER A 98 14.69 -28.36 -22.16
CA SER A 98 14.14 -29.10 -21.02
C SER A 98 15.15 -30.16 -20.61
N MET A 99 15.47 -30.23 -19.33
CA MET A 99 16.53 -31.09 -18.79
C MET A 99 16.06 -31.78 -17.52
N GLN A 100 16.59 -32.98 -17.28
CA GLN A 100 16.33 -33.70 -16.05
C GLN A 100 17.38 -33.30 -14.99
N PRO A 101 16.99 -32.61 -13.91
CA PRO A 101 17.93 -31.97 -12.97
C PRO A 101 18.81 -32.96 -12.19
N CYS A 102 18.38 -34.23 -12.09
CA CYS A 102 19.12 -35.28 -11.41
C CYS A 102 20.29 -35.85 -12.24
N PHE A 103 20.42 -35.51 -13.51
CA PHE A 103 21.53 -35.92 -14.35
C PHE A 103 22.63 -34.86 -14.38
N GLN A 104 23.87 -35.31 -14.53
CA GLN A 104 25.03 -34.42 -14.55
C GLN A 104 25.01 -33.52 -15.78
N HIS A 105 25.06 -32.22 -15.53
CA HIS A 105 25.04 -31.20 -16.56
C HIS A 105 25.86 -29.98 -16.15
N GLY A 106 26.10 -29.07 -17.09
CA GLY A 106 26.80 -27.82 -16.83
C GLY A 106 26.83 -26.94 -18.07
N THR A 107 27.77 -26.00 -18.10
CA THR A 107 28.01 -25.16 -19.27
C THR A 107 29.47 -25.17 -19.65
N THR A 108 29.78 -25.04 -20.95
CA THR A 108 31.14 -24.69 -21.37
C THR A 108 31.48 -23.29 -20.84
N LEU A 109 32.75 -23.03 -20.51
CA LEU A 109 33.25 -21.70 -20.14
C LEU A 109 32.75 -20.64 -21.14
N ALA A 110 32.31 -19.48 -20.64
CA ALA A 110 32.05 -18.33 -21.49
C ALA A 110 33.39 -17.80 -21.99
N ARG A 111 33.33 -17.10 -23.12
CA ARG A 111 34.49 -16.46 -23.71
C ARG A 111 34.33 -14.97 -23.63
N ASP A 112 35.46 -14.28 -23.49
CA ASP A 112 35.51 -12.84 -23.64
C ASP A 112 34.95 -12.45 -25.01
N GLY A 113 34.20 -11.35 -25.05
CA GLY A 113 33.50 -10.89 -26.25
C GLY A 113 32.19 -11.63 -26.57
N VAL A 114 31.72 -12.57 -25.75
CA VAL A 114 30.40 -13.21 -25.90
C VAL A 114 29.45 -12.78 -24.80
N CYS A 115 28.24 -12.37 -25.18
CA CYS A 115 27.16 -12.05 -24.24
C CYS A 115 26.08 -13.12 -24.33
N ARG A 116 25.76 -13.71 -23.18
CA ARG A 116 24.69 -14.69 -23.01
C ARG A 116 23.75 -14.24 -21.90
N GLN A 117 22.45 -14.31 -22.15
CA GLN A 117 21.43 -14.21 -21.12
C GLN A 117 20.51 -15.42 -21.21
N GLY A 118 20.08 -15.90 -20.05
CA GLY A 118 19.13 -17.00 -19.98
C GLY A 118 18.22 -16.89 -18.76
N THR A 119 17.01 -17.38 -18.94
CA THR A 119 16.01 -17.54 -17.88
C THR A 119 15.87 -19.02 -17.58
N ALA A 120 16.30 -19.43 -16.39
CA ALA A 120 16.04 -20.77 -15.88
C ALA A 120 14.71 -20.76 -15.13
N ILE A 121 13.83 -21.72 -15.42
CA ILE A 121 12.58 -21.97 -14.71
C ILE A 121 12.72 -23.31 -13.99
N ASN A 122 12.85 -23.21 -12.68
CA ASN A 122 13.17 -24.30 -11.79
C ASN A 122 12.05 -24.54 -10.78
N PHE A 123 12.05 -25.72 -10.17
CA PHE A 123 11.08 -26.11 -9.16
C PHE A 123 11.86 -26.58 -7.94
N SER A 124 12.36 -25.61 -7.18
CA SER A 124 13.32 -25.81 -6.10
C SER A 124 12.67 -26.46 -4.87
N ARG A 125 13.37 -27.43 -4.25
CA ARG A 125 12.85 -28.11 -3.05
C ARG A 125 12.60 -27.18 -1.87
N HIS A 126 13.40 -26.13 -1.71
CA HIS A 126 13.23 -25.17 -0.61
C HIS A 126 11.95 -24.34 -0.75
N ILE A 127 11.56 -23.93 -1.97
CA ILE A 127 10.27 -23.26 -2.22
C ILE A 127 9.11 -24.22 -1.98
N LYS A 128 9.24 -25.49 -2.38
CA LYS A 128 8.24 -26.52 -2.07
C LYS A 128 8.05 -26.67 -0.56
N GLN A 129 9.15 -26.73 0.19
CA GLN A 129 9.09 -26.82 1.64
C GLN A 129 8.40 -25.60 2.26
N ALA A 130 8.78 -24.38 1.88
CA ALA A 130 8.15 -23.16 2.38
C ALA A 130 6.66 -23.08 2.02
N PHE A 131 6.29 -23.54 0.82
CA PHE A 131 4.90 -23.62 0.38
C PHE A 131 4.10 -24.64 1.21
N ASP A 132 4.67 -25.81 1.49
CA ASP A 132 4.03 -26.84 2.32
C ASP A 132 3.85 -26.35 3.76
N GLU A 133 4.85 -25.65 4.31
CA GLU A 133 4.77 -25.01 5.62
C GLU A 133 3.66 -23.95 5.65
N ALA A 134 3.53 -23.14 4.59
CA ALA A 134 2.47 -22.15 4.47
C ALA A 134 1.07 -22.78 4.38
N ILE A 135 0.91 -23.86 3.61
CA ILE A 135 -0.36 -24.62 3.54
C ILE A 135 -0.72 -25.20 4.90
N ALA A 136 0.25 -25.75 5.63
CA ALA A 136 0.02 -26.30 6.97
C ALA A 136 -0.50 -25.21 7.92
N ILE A 137 0.14 -24.03 7.93
CA ILE A 137 -0.29 -22.89 8.74
C ILE A 137 -1.69 -22.39 8.33
N GLU A 138 -2.00 -22.33 7.04
CA GLU A 138 -3.33 -21.93 6.57
C GLU A 138 -4.41 -22.91 7.02
N GLY A 139 -4.11 -24.22 7.01
CA GLY A 139 -4.97 -25.26 7.56
C GLY A 139 -5.27 -25.03 9.04
N ASP A 140 -4.24 -24.74 9.84
CA ASP A 140 -4.37 -24.46 11.28
C ASP A 140 -5.18 -23.19 11.56
N VAL A 141 -4.95 -22.12 10.80
CA VAL A 141 -5.72 -20.86 10.91
C VAL A 141 -7.19 -21.07 10.54
N LYS A 142 -7.47 -21.83 9.46
CA LYS A 142 -8.86 -22.18 9.08
C LYS A 142 -9.55 -22.98 10.16
N ALA A 143 -8.86 -23.96 10.76
CA ALA A 143 -9.38 -24.74 11.89
C ALA A 143 -9.70 -23.85 13.11
N MET A 144 -8.80 -22.92 13.44
CA MET A 144 -8.98 -21.97 14.54
C MET A 144 -10.17 -21.03 14.29
N ILE A 145 -10.30 -20.46 13.09
CA ILE A 145 -11.44 -19.60 12.71
C ILE A 145 -12.76 -20.38 12.79
N GLN A 146 -12.77 -21.63 12.34
CA GLN A 146 -13.96 -22.47 12.40
C GLN A 146 -14.35 -22.77 13.86
N GLN A 147 -13.38 -23.07 14.73
CA GLN A 147 -13.61 -23.24 16.17
C GLN A 147 -14.19 -21.97 16.81
N HIS A 148 -13.65 -20.80 16.47
CA HIS A 148 -14.11 -19.52 17.00
C HIS A 148 -15.53 -19.17 16.51
N ARG A 149 -15.85 -19.48 15.24
CA ARG A 149 -17.22 -19.35 14.70
C ARG A 149 -18.21 -20.23 15.43
N SER A 150 -17.84 -21.48 15.73
CA SER A 150 -18.69 -22.40 16.50
C SER A 150 -18.91 -21.89 17.93
N GLN A 151 -17.89 -21.33 18.59
CA GLN A 151 -18.01 -20.70 19.90
C GLN A 151 -18.93 -19.47 19.88
N LEU A 152 -18.79 -18.60 18.86
CA LEU A 152 -19.67 -17.43 18.65
C LEU A 152 -21.11 -17.84 18.40
N GLN A 153 -21.36 -18.88 17.61
CA GLN A 153 -22.71 -19.39 17.38
C GLN A 153 -23.32 -19.98 18.65
N ALA A 154 -22.56 -20.72 19.45
CA ALA A 154 -23.00 -21.22 20.74
C ALA A 154 -23.32 -20.08 21.72
N TRP A 155 -22.48 -19.06 21.77
CA TRP A 155 -22.72 -17.85 22.58
C TRP A 155 -23.97 -17.08 22.13
N GLN A 156 -24.18 -16.93 20.82
CA GLN A 156 -25.37 -16.28 20.26
C GLN A 156 -26.66 -17.05 20.57
N GLN A 157 -26.63 -18.38 20.56
CA GLN A 157 -27.78 -19.22 20.91
C GLN A 157 -28.12 -19.16 22.41
N GLN A 158 -27.14 -18.89 23.28
CA GLN A 158 -27.37 -18.70 24.72
C GLN A 158 -28.00 -17.34 25.05
N ARG A 159 -27.91 -16.34 24.16
CA ARG A 159 -28.60 -15.06 24.32
C ARG A 159 -30.03 -15.12 23.79
N ASN A 160 -30.94 -15.55 24.66
CA ASN A 160 -32.38 -15.54 24.44
C ASN A 160 -32.90 -14.09 24.27
N PRO A 161 -33.53 -13.71 23.14
CA PRO A 161 -34.01 -12.35 22.91
C PRO A 161 -35.45 -12.20 23.41
N ARG A 162 -35.62 -11.92 24.70
CA ARG A 162 -36.86 -11.30 25.20
C ARG A 162 -36.52 -9.95 25.82
N GLN A 163 -37.23 -8.94 25.34
CA GLN A 163 -37.25 -7.54 25.78
C GLN A 163 -36.20 -6.58 25.17
N HIS A 164 -36.52 -6.02 23.99
CA HIS A 164 -36.49 -4.56 23.89
C HIS A 164 -37.50 -3.99 22.89
N GLN A 165 -38.50 -3.34 23.50
CA GLN A 165 -39.31 -2.20 23.07
C GLN A 165 -39.72 -2.06 21.59
N LYS A 166 -41.02 -2.37 21.40
CA LYS A 166 -41.90 -1.67 20.46
C LYS A 166 -42.20 -0.25 20.98
N ARG A 167 -41.52 0.77 20.46
CA ARG A 167 -42.03 2.16 20.37
C ARG A 167 -41.18 2.92 19.35
N ASN A 168 -41.81 3.79 18.55
CA ASN A 168 -41.25 4.61 17.45
C ASN A 168 -41.14 3.97 16.05
N LYS A 169 -42.19 3.24 15.60
CA LYS A 169 -42.33 2.79 14.20
C LYS A 169 -43.34 3.65 13.44
N LYS A 170 -42.91 4.80 12.91
CA LYS A 170 -43.33 5.21 11.55
C LYS A 170 -42.52 6.34 10.93
N ILE A 171 -41.90 7.21 11.74
CA ILE A 171 -41.05 8.30 11.22
C ILE A 171 -39.55 7.94 11.32
N MET A 172 -39.11 7.23 12.37
CA MET A 172 -37.72 6.76 12.50
C MET A 172 -37.29 5.66 11.51
N LYS A 173 -38.24 4.99 10.81
CA LYS A 173 -37.91 3.83 9.97
C LYS A 173 -37.18 4.21 8.68
N ASN A 174 -37.40 5.41 8.15
CA ASN A 174 -36.73 5.85 6.92
C ASN A 174 -35.36 6.50 7.20
N GLN A 175 -35.24 7.33 8.24
CA GLN A 175 -33.95 7.90 8.65
C GLN A 175 -32.98 6.83 9.18
N SER A 176 -33.45 5.88 9.99
CA SER A 176 -32.60 4.79 10.50
C SER A 176 -32.08 3.89 9.37
N CYS A 177 -32.89 3.59 8.35
CA CYS A 177 -32.44 2.80 7.20
C CYS A 177 -31.36 3.53 6.39
N LYS A 178 -31.46 4.84 6.24
CA LYS A 178 -30.46 5.65 5.52
C LYS A 178 -29.14 5.69 6.27
N ILE A 179 -29.16 5.98 7.56
CA ILE A 179 -27.95 6.04 8.41
C ILE A 179 -27.26 4.67 8.48
N LEU A 180 -28.03 3.58 8.64
CA LEU A 180 -27.48 2.22 8.62
C LEU A 180 -26.87 1.85 7.26
N LEU A 181 -27.41 2.37 6.15
CA LEU A 181 -26.82 2.19 4.82
C LEU A 181 -25.49 2.95 4.70
N ILE A 182 -25.41 4.18 5.20
CA ILE A 182 -24.17 4.98 5.25
C ILE A 182 -23.09 4.21 6.03
N ILE A 183 -23.41 3.77 7.26
CA ILE A 183 -22.51 2.98 8.11
C ILE A 183 -22.05 1.70 7.40
N ARG A 184 -22.99 0.96 6.78
CA ARG A 184 -22.67 -0.28 6.07
C ARG A 184 -21.75 -0.05 4.88
N ARG A 185 -21.98 1.01 4.09
CA ARG A 185 -21.13 1.34 2.93
C ARG A 185 -19.74 1.82 3.35
N ILE A 186 -19.65 2.58 4.43
CA ILE A 186 -18.37 3.00 5.00
C ILE A 186 -17.57 1.78 5.51
N ARG A 187 -18.22 0.82 6.18
CA ARG A 187 -17.57 -0.40 6.70
C ARG A 187 -17.18 -1.41 5.62
N ASN A 188 -18.01 -1.61 4.60
CA ASN A 188 -17.82 -2.68 3.61
C ASN A 188 -16.98 -2.26 2.38
N GLY A 189 -16.12 -1.24 2.51
CA GLY A 189 -15.58 -0.42 1.42
C GLY A 189 -14.75 -1.08 0.30
N GLY A 190 -14.77 -2.40 0.11
CA GLY A 190 -13.93 -3.14 -0.83
C GLY A 190 -14.22 -2.88 -2.32
N ASP A 191 -15.49 -2.69 -2.72
CA ASP A 191 -15.87 -2.67 -4.16
C ASP A 191 -16.52 -1.36 -4.64
N GLY A 192 -16.62 -0.34 -3.78
CA GLY A 192 -17.28 0.94 -4.08
C GLY A 192 -16.37 1.99 -4.72
N PRO A 193 -16.91 3.11 -5.23
CA PRO A 193 -16.12 4.23 -5.77
C PRO A 193 -15.20 4.83 -4.69
N GLU A 194 -14.05 5.41 -5.04
CA GLU A 194 -13.09 5.94 -4.04
C GLU A 194 -13.66 7.04 -3.14
N VAL A 195 -14.66 7.75 -3.65
CA VAL A 195 -15.40 8.80 -2.94
C VAL A 195 -16.88 8.45 -3.00
N GLU A 196 -17.51 8.36 -1.84
CA GLU A 196 -18.96 8.27 -1.73
C GLU A 196 -19.52 9.54 -1.08
N VAL A 197 -20.51 10.15 -1.73
CA VAL A 197 -21.19 11.35 -1.21
C VAL A 197 -22.59 10.96 -0.77
N PHE A 198 -22.92 11.27 0.48
CA PHE A 198 -24.22 11.06 1.09
C PHE A 198 -24.86 12.42 1.37
N SER A 199 -25.86 12.79 0.58
CA SER A 199 -26.56 14.07 0.73
C SER A 199 -27.71 14.01 1.73
N ASN A 200 -28.17 15.19 2.17
CA ASN A 200 -29.26 15.37 3.13
C ASN A 200 -28.97 14.71 4.48
N VAL A 201 -27.76 14.90 4.99
CA VAL A 201 -27.29 14.38 6.28
C VAL A 201 -27.15 15.56 7.24
N THR A 202 -27.77 15.46 8.41
CA THR A 202 -27.63 16.49 9.46
C THR A 202 -26.31 16.34 10.21
N GLU A 203 -25.95 17.33 11.02
CA GLU A 203 -24.79 17.23 11.91
C GLU A 203 -24.98 16.09 12.94
N ASP A 204 -26.20 15.98 13.52
CA ASP A 204 -26.55 14.87 14.42
C ASP A 204 -26.44 13.49 13.75
N ASP A 205 -26.87 13.38 12.48
CA ASP A 205 -26.72 12.15 11.71
C ASP A 205 -25.23 11.80 11.53
N TYR A 206 -24.37 12.79 11.28
CA TYR A 206 -22.93 12.59 11.16
C TYR A 206 -22.29 12.14 12.49
N VAL A 207 -22.62 12.81 13.59
CA VAL A 207 -22.17 12.41 14.94
C VAL A 207 -22.58 10.98 15.24
N TYR A 208 -23.83 10.62 14.93
CA TYR A 208 -24.31 9.25 15.08
C TYR A 208 -23.56 8.26 14.17
N VAL A 209 -23.30 8.61 12.90
CA VAL A 209 -22.52 7.77 11.98
C VAL A 209 -21.11 7.52 12.55
N LEU A 210 -20.44 8.56 13.06
CA LEU A 210 -19.12 8.43 13.68
C LEU A 210 -19.15 7.55 14.92
N ASP A 211 -20.12 7.73 15.81
CA ASP A 211 -20.27 6.94 17.04
C ASP A 211 -20.57 5.47 16.72
N ALA A 212 -21.53 5.23 15.82
CA ALA A 212 -21.97 3.89 15.44
C ALA A 212 -20.90 3.10 14.68
N ILE A 213 -20.06 3.80 13.92
CA ILE A 213 -18.91 3.21 13.26
C ILE A 213 -17.82 2.86 14.28
N GLY A 214 -17.65 3.68 15.32
CA GLY A 214 -16.65 3.53 16.37
C GLY A 214 -15.25 3.98 15.92
N CYS A 215 -14.28 3.87 16.83
CA CYS A 215 -12.85 4.04 16.51
C CYS A 215 -12.26 2.76 15.91
N ASP A 216 -13.02 2.05 15.08
CA ASP A 216 -12.50 0.83 14.47
C ASP A 216 -11.44 1.21 13.43
N ASP A 217 -10.19 0.95 13.79
CA ASP A 217 -9.01 1.16 12.93
C ASP A 217 -9.08 0.43 11.59
N LYS A 218 -10.00 -0.53 11.47
CA LYS A 218 -10.22 -1.31 10.24
C LYS A 218 -11.11 -0.60 9.24
N LEU A 219 -11.53 0.64 9.52
CA LEU A 219 -12.33 1.42 8.60
C LEU A 219 -11.62 1.69 7.28
N ILE A 220 -12.23 1.19 6.21
CA ILE A 220 -11.73 1.36 4.85
C ILE A 220 -11.98 2.80 4.34
N ARG A 221 -13.07 3.46 4.78
CA ARG A 221 -13.47 4.81 4.32
C ARG A 221 -13.60 5.80 5.48
N LYS A 222 -13.18 7.04 5.24
CA LYS A 222 -13.18 8.13 6.22
C LYS A 222 -14.28 9.14 5.89
N PRO A 223 -15.32 9.29 6.73
CA PRO A 223 -16.40 10.25 6.51
C PRO A 223 -16.05 11.66 7.00
N SER A 224 -16.18 12.64 6.11
CA SER A 224 -16.08 14.08 6.40
C SER A 224 -17.44 14.74 6.21
N TYR A 225 -17.87 15.58 7.16
CA TYR A 225 -19.11 16.34 7.04
C TYR A 225 -18.87 17.71 6.42
N ILE A 226 -19.70 18.09 5.45
CA ILE A 226 -19.71 19.43 4.84
C ILE A 226 -21.00 20.12 5.29
N PRO A 227 -20.97 20.94 6.36
CA PRO A 227 -22.18 21.51 6.96
C PRO A 227 -23.01 22.34 5.98
N SER A 228 -22.35 23.16 5.15
CA SER A 228 -23.02 24.03 4.18
C SER A 228 -23.79 23.29 3.09
N LEU A 229 -23.43 22.04 2.84
CA LEU A 229 -24.09 21.19 1.83
C LEU A 229 -24.98 20.11 2.46
N HIS A 230 -24.95 19.95 3.79
CA HIS A 230 -25.55 18.82 4.49
C HIS A 230 -25.16 17.48 3.86
N GLN A 231 -23.85 17.28 3.63
CA GLN A 231 -23.30 16.09 2.99
C GLN A 231 -22.25 15.41 3.87
N ILE A 232 -22.25 14.08 3.89
CA ILE A 232 -21.08 13.29 4.30
C ILE A 232 -20.34 12.85 3.05
N VAL A 233 -19.04 13.11 2.98
CA VAL A 233 -18.15 12.58 1.96
C VAL A 233 -17.27 11.51 2.60
N ALA A 234 -17.48 10.25 2.24
CA ALA A 234 -16.65 9.14 2.66
C ALA A 234 -15.56 8.88 1.61
N THR A 235 -14.32 9.20 1.95
CA THR A 235 -13.16 9.02 1.07
C THR A 235 -12.34 7.80 1.48
N LEU A 236 -11.87 7.02 0.51
CA LEU A 236 -10.77 6.11 0.75
C LEU A 236 -9.51 6.95 1.05
N PRO A 237 -8.78 6.63 2.12
CA PRO A 237 -7.48 7.24 2.31
C PRO A 237 -6.60 7.01 1.08
N CYS A 238 -6.00 8.07 0.54
CA CYS A 238 -5.06 7.92 -0.56
C CYS A 238 -3.90 7.01 -0.10
N PRO A 239 -3.52 5.95 -0.84
CA PRO A 239 -2.43 5.07 -0.44
C PRO A 239 -1.13 5.84 -0.10
N ILE A 240 -0.87 6.94 -0.82
CA ILE A 240 0.33 7.77 -0.63
C ILE A 240 0.26 8.53 0.71
N HIS A 241 -0.93 8.99 1.08
CA HIS A 241 -1.17 9.59 2.39
C HIS A 241 -0.90 8.59 3.52
N GLU A 242 -1.45 7.37 3.40
CA GLU A 242 -1.30 6.33 4.43
C GLU A 242 0.10 5.73 4.48
N SER A 243 0.85 5.72 3.38
CA SER A 243 2.20 5.15 3.30
C SER A 243 3.23 5.79 4.24
N ILE A 244 2.94 6.99 4.75
CA ILE A 244 3.79 7.68 5.73
C ILE A 244 3.15 7.60 7.12
N LEU A 245 1.82 7.74 7.20
CA LEU A 245 1.11 7.71 8.45
C LEU A 245 1.09 6.34 9.12
N VAL A 246 0.99 5.25 8.36
CA VAL A 246 0.97 3.90 8.91
C VAL A 246 2.30 3.57 9.60
N PRO A 247 3.48 3.72 8.98
CA PRO A 247 4.75 3.55 9.68
C PRO A 247 4.90 4.46 10.90
N LEU A 248 4.51 5.74 10.75
CA LEU A 248 4.55 6.70 11.85
C LEU A 248 3.68 6.25 13.03
N ARG A 249 2.46 5.79 12.73
CA ARG A 249 1.52 5.28 13.73
C ARG A 249 2.05 4.04 14.42
N THR A 250 2.56 3.07 13.67
CA THR A 250 3.11 1.84 14.24
C THR A 250 4.28 2.15 15.16
N ALA A 251 5.23 2.99 14.71
CA ALA A 251 6.36 3.40 15.53
C ALA A 251 5.92 4.11 16.81
N MET A 252 5.05 5.10 16.68
CA MET A 252 4.56 5.86 17.83
C MET A 252 3.70 5.04 18.78
N GLY A 253 2.94 4.06 18.29
CA GLY A 253 2.24 3.09 19.13
C GLY A 253 3.20 2.31 20.02
N ILE A 254 4.27 1.76 19.43
CA ILE A 254 5.33 1.05 20.16
C ILE A 254 6.01 1.97 21.20
N ILE A 255 6.28 3.22 20.83
CA ILE A 255 6.89 4.22 21.73
C ILE A 255 5.95 4.52 22.90
N VAL A 256 4.67 4.73 22.63
CA VAL A 256 3.65 5.00 23.66
C VAL A 256 3.49 3.83 24.60
N GLU A 257 3.44 2.60 24.09
CA GLU A 257 3.40 1.37 24.89
C GLU A 257 4.67 1.20 25.74
N SER A 258 5.80 1.78 25.33
CA SER A 258 7.06 1.73 26.09
C SER A 258 7.16 2.79 27.19
N LEU A 259 6.33 3.85 27.14
CA LEU A 259 6.20 4.80 28.24
C LEU A 259 5.41 4.07 29.33
N ALA A 260 6.03 3.80 30.48
CA ALA A 260 5.45 3.09 31.61
C ALA A 260 4.30 3.88 32.29
N ILE A 261 3.26 4.18 31.53
CA ILE A 261 2.12 4.99 31.92
C ILE A 261 1.22 4.14 32.82
N PRO A 262 0.77 4.65 33.98
CA PRO A 262 -0.15 3.91 34.84
C PRO A 262 -1.47 3.59 34.11
N ASP A 263 -2.07 2.43 34.38
CA ASP A 263 -3.28 1.91 33.70
C ASP A 263 -4.48 2.86 33.73
N ASP A 264 -4.50 3.78 34.69
CA ASP A 264 -5.52 4.81 34.86
C ASP A 264 -5.44 5.96 33.86
N PHE A 265 -4.36 6.02 33.08
CA PHE A 265 -4.10 7.03 32.09
C PHE A 265 -3.94 6.39 30.73
N GLU A 266 -4.53 7.01 29.71
CA GLU A 266 -4.40 6.54 28.35
C GLU A 266 -3.66 7.61 27.54
N VAL A 267 -2.36 7.43 27.33
CA VAL A 267 -1.71 8.13 26.23
C VAL A 267 -2.05 7.36 24.96
N SER A 268 -2.65 8.05 24.01
CA SER A 268 -2.94 7.48 22.70
C SER A 268 -2.37 8.37 21.61
N LEU A 269 -1.93 7.74 20.53
CA LEU A 269 -1.72 8.41 19.26
C LEU A 269 -2.83 7.99 18.29
N PRO A 270 -4.06 8.48 18.45
CA PRO A 270 -5.06 8.31 17.43
C PRO A 270 -4.60 9.10 16.20
N ILE A 271 -3.88 8.46 15.30
CA ILE A 271 -3.79 8.90 13.91
C ILE A 271 -5.11 8.51 13.24
N HIS A 272 -6.21 9.05 13.77
CA HIS A 272 -7.48 9.09 13.07
C HIS A 272 -7.51 10.45 12.38
N MET A 273 -7.54 10.42 11.06
CA MET A 273 -7.82 11.61 10.26
C MET A 273 -9.26 12.05 10.53
N GLY A 274 -9.43 13.18 11.21
CA GLY A 274 -10.70 13.92 11.26
C GLY A 274 -11.76 13.38 12.23
N ARG A 275 -11.42 13.17 13.51
CA ARG A 275 -12.45 13.05 14.55
C ARG A 275 -12.77 14.44 15.10
N MET A 276 -14.05 14.82 15.20
CA MET A 276 -14.47 15.86 16.14
C MET A 276 -14.51 15.25 17.55
N VAL A 277 -13.82 15.86 18.51
CA VAL A 277 -14.12 15.68 19.94
C VAL A 277 -15.22 16.69 20.28
N ASP A 278 -16.08 16.38 21.26
CA ASP A 278 -17.29 17.10 21.69
C ASP A 278 -17.12 18.58 22.13
N ALA A 279 -16.10 19.27 21.65
CA ALA A 279 -15.98 20.71 21.74
C ALA A 279 -17.04 21.39 20.84
N PRO A 280 -17.79 22.37 21.36
CA PRO A 280 -18.76 23.10 20.57
C PRO A 280 -18.01 23.87 19.45
N ALA A 281 -18.37 23.55 18.21
CA ALA A 281 -17.94 24.15 16.94
C ALA A 281 -16.77 23.48 16.17
N THR A 282 -17.14 22.69 15.14
CA THR A 282 -16.65 22.71 13.75
C THR A 282 -15.16 22.56 13.42
N ALA A 283 -14.26 22.37 14.38
CA ALA A 283 -12.83 22.20 14.09
C ALA A 283 -12.47 20.72 13.85
N GLU A 284 -12.15 20.39 12.60
CA GLU A 284 -11.46 19.13 12.27
C GLU A 284 -10.16 19.03 13.08
N LEU A 285 -10.06 18.04 13.97
CA LEU A 285 -8.84 17.80 14.71
C LEU A 285 -7.80 17.11 13.82
N PRO A 286 -6.57 17.62 13.75
CA PRO A 286 -5.48 16.89 13.11
C PRO A 286 -5.21 15.59 13.89
N PRO A 287 -4.74 14.51 13.22
CA PRO A 287 -4.09 13.38 13.88
C PRO A 287 -3.14 13.85 14.98
N GLN A 288 -3.19 13.31 16.19
CA GLN A 288 -2.37 13.88 17.28
C GLN A 288 -2.06 12.91 18.41
N MET A 289 -0.94 13.16 19.09
CA MET A 289 -0.65 12.57 20.39
C MET A 289 -1.42 13.29 21.46
N ARG A 290 -2.13 12.53 22.30
CA ARG A 290 -2.92 13.06 23.40
C ARG A 290 -2.82 12.18 24.63
N LEU A 291 -2.92 12.82 25.79
CA LEU A 291 -3.20 12.14 27.05
C LEU A 291 -4.68 12.27 27.34
N ARG A 292 -5.30 11.16 27.70
CA ARG A 292 -6.62 11.12 28.30
C ARG A 292 -6.49 10.79 29.78
N THR A 293 -7.00 11.67 30.63
CA THR A 293 -7.01 11.48 32.08
C THR A 293 -8.26 10.72 32.53
N ARG A 294 -8.31 10.30 33.81
CA ARG A 294 -9.48 9.65 34.42
C ARG A 294 -10.77 10.47 34.26
N ASP A 295 -10.68 11.80 34.31
CA ASP A 295 -11.83 12.71 34.16
C ASP A 295 -12.26 12.91 32.71
N ALA A 296 -11.72 12.11 31.79
CA ALA A 296 -11.90 12.22 30.35
C ALA A 296 -11.46 13.57 29.77
N ASP A 297 -10.61 14.33 30.47
CA ASP A 297 -9.91 15.47 29.89
C ASP A 297 -8.91 14.97 28.83
N ILE A 298 -8.92 15.61 27.67
CA ILE A 298 -8.12 15.22 26.52
C ILE A 298 -7.13 16.34 26.22
N ARG A 299 -5.85 16.08 26.49
CA ARG A 299 -4.78 17.07 26.30
C ARG A 299 -3.96 16.74 25.06
N PRO A 300 -4.04 17.55 23.98
CA PRO A 300 -3.24 17.33 22.79
C PRO A 300 -1.81 17.87 22.98
N TYR A 301 -0.82 17.04 22.73
CA TYR A 301 0.59 17.43 22.82
C TYR A 301 1.27 17.60 21.48
N TRP A 302 0.95 16.75 20.50
CA TRP A 302 1.68 16.69 19.24
C TRP A 302 0.77 16.38 18.05
N PRO A 303 0.13 17.40 17.45
CA PRO A 303 -0.59 17.27 16.19
C PRO A 303 0.32 17.03 14.98
N PHE A 304 -0.17 16.20 14.09
CA PHE A 304 0.36 15.87 12.77
C PHE A 304 -0.67 16.26 11.72
N GLU A 305 -0.27 17.02 10.71
CA GLU A 305 -1.10 17.30 9.54
C GLU A 305 -0.40 16.77 8.31
N VAL A 306 -1.13 16.07 7.45
CA VAL A 306 -0.63 15.65 6.15
C VAL A 306 -1.37 16.43 5.07
N SER A 307 -0.66 17.22 4.28
CA SER A 307 -1.26 17.91 3.14
C SER A 307 -1.11 17.11 1.86
N VAL A 308 -2.25 16.72 1.33
CA VAL A 308 -2.43 16.17 -0.02
C VAL A 308 -3.47 17.03 -0.71
N SER A 309 -3.13 17.60 -1.87
CA SER A 309 -3.97 18.53 -2.65
C SER A 309 -4.40 19.84 -1.94
N GLN A 310 -4.16 19.99 -0.63
CA GLN A 310 -4.26 21.26 0.11
C GLN A 310 -2.93 22.02 0.05
N THR A 311 -2.97 23.36 0.11
CA THR A 311 -1.73 24.16 0.12
C THR A 311 -0.97 23.93 1.43
N ALA A 312 0.36 23.86 1.35
CA ALA A 312 1.21 23.72 2.53
C ALA A 312 0.96 24.85 3.54
N GLU A 313 0.74 26.08 3.06
CA GLU A 313 0.42 27.24 3.89
C GLU A 313 -0.93 27.09 4.61
N GLY A 314 -1.95 26.56 3.94
CA GLY A 314 -3.26 26.30 4.56
C GLY A 314 -3.16 25.28 5.68
N ALA A 315 -2.44 24.19 5.45
CA ALA A 315 -2.18 23.15 6.45
C ALA A 315 -1.39 23.70 7.66
N VAL A 316 -0.33 24.47 7.41
CA VAL A 316 0.45 25.12 8.47
C VAL A 316 -0.39 26.14 9.25
N THR A 317 -1.24 26.91 8.56
CA THR A 317 -2.16 27.87 9.22
C THR A 317 -3.17 27.14 10.11
N LYS A 318 -3.70 26.00 9.66
CA LYS A 318 -4.59 25.13 10.46
C LYS A 318 -3.86 24.62 11.71
N LEU A 319 -2.66 24.07 11.57
CA LEU A 319 -1.83 23.64 12.70
C LEU A 319 -1.49 24.78 13.67
N GLN A 320 -1.15 25.97 13.15
CA GLN A 320 -0.83 27.14 13.96
C GLN A 320 -2.05 27.61 14.74
N LYS A 321 -3.23 27.65 14.12
CA LYS A 321 -4.50 27.98 14.80
C LYS A 321 -4.78 26.96 15.90
N PHE A 322 -4.64 25.67 15.60
CA PHE A 322 -4.82 24.60 16.57
C PHE A 322 -3.88 24.73 17.77
N GLY A 323 -2.58 24.94 17.54
CA GLY A 323 -1.60 25.15 18.61
C GLY A 323 -1.81 26.44 19.41
N ASN A 324 -2.42 27.48 18.81
CA ASN A 324 -2.79 28.70 19.54
C ASN A 324 -4.03 28.52 20.43
N GLN A 325 -4.92 27.61 20.05
CA GLN A 325 -6.14 27.29 20.81
C GLN A 325 -5.89 26.28 21.93
N ASN A 326 -4.79 25.53 21.87
CA ASN A 326 -4.49 24.45 22.80
C ASN A 326 -3.12 24.69 23.46
N GLU A 327 -3.12 25.14 24.71
CA GLU A 327 -1.90 25.46 25.44
C GLU A 327 -1.04 24.23 25.79
N HIS A 328 -1.57 23.02 25.69
CA HIS A 328 -0.80 21.80 25.93
C HIS A 328 0.06 21.39 24.73
N VAL A 329 -0.16 21.97 23.54
CA VAL A 329 0.59 21.58 22.34
C VAL A 329 2.07 21.94 22.48
N LEU A 330 2.92 20.91 22.49
CA LEU A 330 4.37 20.98 22.67
C LEU A 330 5.11 21.01 21.34
N ALA A 331 4.56 20.40 20.31
CA ALA A 331 5.15 20.33 18.99
C ALA A 331 4.07 20.24 17.92
N ALA A 332 4.42 20.48 16.67
CA ALA A 332 3.58 20.15 15.52
C ALA A 332 4.43 19.53 14.42
N THR A 333 3.83 18.66 13.63
CA THR A 333 4.48 18.09 12.45
C THR A 333 3.58 18.21 11.24
N HIS A 334 4.17 18.63 10.13
CA HIS A 334 3.51 18.78 8.85
C HIS A 334 4.22 17.89 7.82
N ILE A 335 3.46 17.01 7.19
CA ILE A 335 3.93 16.17 6.08
C ILE A 335 3.30 16.73 4.81
N ASN A 336 4.08 17.45 4.03
CA ASN A 336 3.63 18.04 2.78
C ASN A 336 3.90 17.11 1.59
N ILE A 337 2.84 16.65 0.93
CA ILE A 337 2.90 15.90 -0.32
C ILE A 337 2.57 16.86 -1.45
N ALA A 338 3.60 17.51 -2.00
CA ALA A 338 3.44 18.47 -3.09
C ALA A 338 3.23 17.73 -4.41
N GLU A 339 2.17 18.07 -5.16
CA GLU A 339 1.79 17.41 -6.40
C GLU A 339 2.29 18.20 -7.63
N SER A 340 2.66 17.49 -8.70
CA SER A 340 3.28 18.12 -9.89
C SER A 340 2.33 19.00 -10.69
N ARG A 341 1.03 18.80 -10.49
CA ARG A 341 -0.13 19.63 -10.88
C ARG A 341 -1.38 18.95 -10.32
N MET A 342 -2.49 19.69 -10.21
CA MET A 342 -3.79 19.06 -9.96
C MET A 342 -4.02 17.98 -11.02
N HIS A 343 -4.46 16.81 -10.57
CA HIS A 343 -4.85 15.71 -11.43
C HIS A 343 -5.99 16.17 -12.35
N ALA A 344 -5.67 16.68 -13.54
CA ALA A 344 -6.63 16.68 -14.62
C ALA A 344 -6.81 15.20 -14.95
N SER A 345 -7.99 14.66 -14.57
CA SER A 345 -8.47 13.45 -15.24
C SER A 345 -8.25 13.64 -16.75
N PRO A 346 -7.94 12.59 -17.53
CA PRO A 346 -7.99 12.67 -18.98
C PRO A 346 -9.45 12.87 -19.41
N THR A 347 -9.97 14.05 -19.14
CA THR A 347 -11.25 14.51 -19.59
C THR A 347 -10.97 15.28 -20.86
N TYR A 348 -11.37 14.65 -21.97
CA TYR A 348 -11.84 15.31 -23.18
C TYR A 348 -10.84 15.90 -24.19
N GLU A 349 -9.55 15.59 -24.15
CA GLU A 349 -8.71 15.82 -25.34
C GLU A 349 -8.74 14.60 -26.25
N TRP A 350 -9.73 14.60 -27.16
CA TRP A 350 -10.07 13.54 -28.13
C TRP A 350 -8.93 13.12 -29.09
N GLY A 351 -7.73 13.68 -28.93
CA GLY A 351 -6.52 13.34 -29.71
C GLY A 351 -5.55 12.39 -29.00
N VAL A 352 -5.47 12.44 -27.67
CA VAL A 352 -4.54 11.61 -26.88
C VAL A 352 -4.94 10.13 -26.92
N GLU A 353 -6.24 9.89 -26.87
CA GLU A 353 -6.89 8.58 -26.94
C GLU A 353 -6.49 7.80 -28.19
N LYS A 354 -6.52 8.45 -29.36
CA LYS A 354 -6.15 7.84 -30.65
C LYS A 354 -4.66 7.56 -30.79
N GLU A 355 -3.79 8.37 -30.18
CA GLU A 355 -2.34 8.18 -30.28
C GLU A 355 -1.84 7.06 -29.36
N LEU A 356 -2.46 6.90 -28.18
CA LEU A 356 -2.17 5.81 -27.25
C LEU A 356 -2.67 4.45 -27.77
N ASP A 357 -3.87 4.40 -28.36
CA ASP A 357 -4.42 3.21 -29.02
C ASP A 357 -3.53 2.72 -30.17
N ARG A 358 -2.86 3.64 -30.88
CA ARG A 358 -2.04 3.31 -32.04
C ARG A 358 -0.72 2.62 -31.69
N ARG A 359 -0.25 2.73 -30.45
CA ARG A 359 1.12 2.37 -30.07
C ARG A 359 1.25 1.21 -29.08
N GLY A 360 0.18 0.82 -28.39
CA GLY A 360 0.21 -0.37 -27.52
C GLY A 360 1.22 -0.28 -26.38
N VAL A 361 1.12 0.78 -25.57
CA VAL A 361 2.13 1.16 -24.57
C VAL A 361 2.44 0.02 -23.59
N GLN A 362 3.71 -0.38 -23.54
CA GLN A 362 4.22 -1.39 -22.60
C GLN A 362 4.92 -0.76 -21.39
N MET A 363 5.02 -1.52 -20.29
CA MET A 363 5.61 -1.08 -19.00
C MET A 363 7.03 -0.51 -19.13
N GLY A 364 7.79 -0.91 -20.15
CA GLY A 364 9.16 -0.44 -20.41
C GLY A 364 9.26 1.00 -20.96
N GLU A 365 8.14 1.63 -21.32
CA GLU A 365 8.11 2.95 -21.96
C GLU A 365 7.84 4.11 -20.98
N LEU A 366 7.73 3.81 -19.68
CA LEU A 366 7.72 4.83 -18.64
C LEU A 366 9.11 5.45 -18.52
N THR A 367 9.34 6.55 -19.23
CA THR A 367 10.55 7.36 -19.06
C THR A 367 10.40 8.23 -17.81
N ARG A 368 11.45 8.29 -16.99
CA ARG A 368 11.61 9.39 -16.03
C ARG A 368 11.68 10.67 -16.86
N SER A 369 10.78 11.61 -16.66
CA SER A 369 11.00 12.97 -17.17
C SER A 369 12.23 13.57 -16.48
N GLU A 370 12.80 14.64 -17.06
CA GLU A 370 13.90 15.39 -16.45
C GLU A 370 13.55 15.90 -15.03
N ASP A 371 12.25 16.06 -14.72
CA ASP A 371 11.73 16.47 -13.42
C ASP A 371 11.47 15.29 -12.45
N GLY A 372 11.84 14.07 -12.84
CA GLY A 372 11.64 12.87 -12.03
C GLY A 372 10.18 12.37 -11.98
N ALA A 373 9.28 12.93 -12.79
CA ALA A 373 7.91 12.47 -12.91
C ALA A 373 7.85 11.17 -13.72
N LEU A 374 7.09 10.20 -13.21
CA LEU A 374 6.59 9.08 -14.03
C LEU A 374 5.54 9.63 -14.99
N ALA A 375 5.98 9.99 -16.20
CA ALA A 375 5.10 10.40 -17.28
C ALA A 375 4.98 9.25 -18.28
N SER A 376 3.75 8.99 -18.72
CA SER A 376 3.52 8.33 -20.01
C SER A 376 3.03 9.42 -20.95
N HIS A 377 3.80 9.70 -22.01
CA HIS A 377 3.40 10.59 -23.10
C HIS A 377 2.90 11.97 -22.64
N SER A 378 3.66 12.65 -21.77
CA SER A 378 3.36 14.02 -21.30
C SER A 378 2.14 14.18 -20.37
N HIS A 379 1.53 13.08 -19.90
CA HIS A 379 0.48 13.12 -18.89
C HIS A 379 1.03 12.80 -17.49
N THR A 380 0.85 13.73 -16.55
CA THR A 380 1.14 13.53 -15.12
C THR A 380 -0.01 12.82 -14.44
N TRP A 381 0.14 11.51 -14.27
CA TRP A 381 -0.68 10.68 -13.38
C TRP A 381 -0.17 10.88 -11.96
N TYR A 382 -1.07 11.04 -10.96
CA TYR A 382 -0.77 11.44 -9.57
C TYR A 382 0.70 11.24 -9.20
N HIS A 383 1.48 12.31 -9.27
CA HIS A 383 2.93 12.27 -9.05
C HIS A 383 3.30 13.31 -8.00
N PRO A 384 3.63 12.89 -6.78
CA PRO A 384 4.21 13.81 -5.81
C PRO A 384 5.56 14.31 -6.35
N VAL A 385 5.72 15.63 -6.49
CA VAL A 385 7.02 16.26 -6.81
C VAL A 385 7.95 16.09 -5.64
N THR A 386 7.45 16.42 -4.45
CA THR A 386 8.22 16.36 -3.22
C THR A 386 7.33 15.89 -2.09
N VAL A 387 7.89 15.04 -1.25
CA VAL A 387 7.31 14.75 0.06
C VAL A 387 8.26 15.30 1.10
N THR A 388 7.80 16.28 1.88
CA THR A 388 8.61 16.96 2.89
C THR A 388 7.99 16.79 4.25
N ILE A 389 8.77 16.37 5.23
CA ILE A 389 8.36 16.35 6.64
C ILE A 389 8.99 17.52 7.37
N THR A 390 8.18 18.25 8.12
CA THR A 390 8.61 19.44 8.86
C THR A 390 8.08 19.39 10.28
N THR A 391 8.93 19.66 11.25
CA THR A 391 8.60 19.56 12.67
C THR A 391 9.05 20.81 13.40
N TRP A 392 8.17 21.29 14.27
CA TRP A 392 8.42 22.43 15.15
C TRP A 392 8.20 22.01 16.60
N ILE A 393 9.06 22.49 17.48
CA ILE A 393 8.93 22.33 18.93
C ILE A 393 8.65 23.71 19.52
N ARG A 394 7.69 23.79 20.44
CA ARG A 394 7.37 25.00 21.19
C ARG A 394 8.56 25.41 22.08
N PRO A 395 9.19 26.58 21.91
CA PRO A 395 10.26 27.00 22.82
C PRO A 395 9.75 27.13 24.27
N PRO A 396 10.61 26.98 25.29
CA PRO A 396 10.22 27.21 26.68
C PRO A 396 9.59 28.61 26.86
N ASN A 397 8.50 28.69 27.61
CA ASN A 397 7.79 29.94 27.94
C ASN A 397 7.32 30.77 26.74
N ARG A 398 7.14 30.15 25.57
CA ARG A 398 6.62 30.80 24.36
C ARG A 398 5.53 29.97 23.72
N ARG A 399 4.67 30.62 22.93
CA ARG A 399 3.70 29.92 22.09
C ARG A 399 4.40 29.20 20.94
N LEU A 400 3.77 28.12 20.46
CA LEU A 400 4.21 27.44 19.25
C LEU A 400 4.14 28.42 18.07
N ASN A 401 5.24 28.55 17.33
CA ASN A 401 5.33 29.45 16.17
C ASN A 401 5.88 28.68 14.97
N LEU A 402 5.01 28.33 14.02
CA LEU A 402 5.34 27.54 12.84
C LEU A 402 6.05 28.36 11.75
N ASN A 403 6.10 29.68 11.91
CA ASN A 403 6.93 30.56 11.06
C ASN A 403 8.39 30.62 11.54
N SER A 404 8.68 30.14 12.76
CA SER A 404 10.05 30.08 13.25
C SER A 404 10.86 29.02 12.50
N ARG A 405 12.08 29.39 12.09
CA ARG A 405 13.07 28.51 11.46
C ARG A 405 14.30 28.28 12.36
N HIS A 406 14.18 28.55 13.65
CA HIS A 406 15.28 28.41 14.59
C HIS A 406 15.68 26.94 14.73
N HIS A 407 16.90 26.57 14.34
CA HIS A 407 17.40 25.19 14.26
C HIS A 407 17.20 24.36 15.54
N ALA A 408 17.23 24.99 16.72
CA ALA A 408 16.97 24.30 17.99
C ALA A 408 15.51 23.85 18.20
N TYR A 409 14.58 24.32 17.39
CA TYR A 409 13.13 24.10 17.54
C TYR A 409 12.44 23.80 16.20
N TYR A 410 13.22 23.57 15.16
CA TYR A 410 12.75 23.42 13.79
C TYR A 410 13.66 22.47 13.03
N ALA A 411 13.06 21.49 12.36
CA ALA A 411 13.72 20.67 11.36
C ALA A 411 12.79 20.40 10.18
N SER A 412 13.38 20.23 9.00
CA SER A 412 12.67 19.82 7.79
C SER A 412 13.55 18.89 6.98
N ALA A 413 12.94 17.87 6.40
CA ALA A 413 13.61 16.89 5.56
C ALA A 413 12.73 16.48 4.37
N VAL A 414 13.37 16.24 3.24
CA VAL A 414 12.71 15.71 2.03
C VAL A 414 12.78 14.19 2.08
N LEU A 415 11.62 13.53 2.06
CA LEU A 415 11.46 12.08 1.99
C LEU A 415 11.47 11.57 0.54
N TYR A 416 11.08 12.41 -0.42
CA TYR A 416 11.05 12.10 -1.85
C TYR A 416 11.25 13.39 -2.67
N PRO A 417 12.01 13.37 -3.79
CA PRO A 417 12.68 12.21 -4.37
C PRO A 417 14.07 11.94 -3.78
N ASN A 418 14.73 12.99 -3.27
CA ASN A 418 16.12 12.94 -2.82
C ASN A 418 16.17 13.06 -1.29
N GLN A 419 16.47 11.94 -0.64
CA GLN A 419 16.61 11.89 0.80
C GLN A 419 18.00 12.40 1.21
N SER A 420 18.02 13.31 2.18
CA SER A 420 19.24 13.72 2.86
C SER A 420 19.27 13.04 4.22
N GLU A 421 20.19 12.09 4.42
CA GLU A 421 20.37 11.39 5.71
C GLU A 421 20.59 12.39 6.85
N GLN A 422 21.38 13.45 6.60
CA GLN A 422 21.61 14.49 7.59
C GLN A 422 20.34 15.27 7.95
N ALA A 423 19.49 15.60 6.97
CA ALA A 423 18.23 16.29 7.24
C ALA A 423 17.24 15.38 7.99
N LEU A 424 17.17 14.10 7.61
CA LEU A 424 16.35 13.10 8.29
C LEU A 424 16.79 12.89 9.74
N ALA A 425 18.10 12.84 9.99
CA ALA A 425 18.65 12.76 11.35
C ALA A 425 18.24 13.98 12.21
N LYS A 426 18.15 15.18 11.63
CA LYS A 426 17.66 16.37 12.34
C LYS A 426 16.17 16.27 12.69
N VAL A 427 15.33 15.78 11.78
CA VAL A 427 13.90 15.54 12.06
C VAL A 427 13.73 14.46 13.13
N GLN A 428 14.49 13.37 13.02
CA GLN A 428 14.56 12.29 14.00
C GLN A 428 14.94 12.81 15.40
N ASN A 429 15.92 13.71 15.49
CA ASN A 429 16.27 14.37 16.75
C ASN A 429 15.16 15.30 17.28
N MET A 430 14.44 16.02 16.40
CA MET A 430 13.28 16.81 16.84
C MET A 430 12.17 15.91 17.39
N PHE A 431 11.93 14.74 16.80
CA PHE A 431 10.96 13.78 17.29
C PHE A 431 11.33 13.27 18.69
N GLN A 432 12.58 12.90 18.92
CA GLN A 432 13.07 12.49 20.25
C GLN A 432 12.87 13.57 21.30
N ARG A 433 13.30 14.80 20.99
CA ARG A 433 13.15 15.93 21.90
C ARG A 433 11.69 16.29 22.17
N THR A 434 10.81 16.00 21.22
CA THR A 434 9.37 16.15 21.41
C THR A 434 8.86 15.11 22.38
N LEU A 435 9.22 13.84 22.21
CA LEU A 435 8.83 12.74 23.10
C LEU A 435 9.36 12.91 24.53
N GLU A 436 10.61 13.35 24.70
CA GLU A 436 11.16 13.71 26.01
C GLU A 436 10.30 14.76 26.70
N ARG A 437 9.89 15.80 25.97
CA ARG A 437 9.03 16.86 26.52
C ARG A 437 7.62 16.40 26.82
N VAL A 438 7.07 15.49 25.99
CA VAL A 438 5.78 14.88 26.26
C VAL A 438 5.88 14.06 27.55
N ARG A 439 6.89 13.20 27.69
CA ARG A 439 7.17 12.46 28.92
C ARG A 439 7.25 13.42 30.11
N ASP A 440 8.10 14.45 30.06
CA ASP A 440 8.29 15.39 31.16
C ASP A 440 6.97 16.08 31.54
N THR A 441 6.19 16.53 30.54
CA THR A 441 4.89 17.19 30.77
C THR A 441 3.86 16.22 31.38
N VAL A 442 3.88 14.95 30.98
CA VAL A 442 2.99 13.92 31.56
C VAL A 442 3.41 13.62 32.99
N VAL A 443 4.70 13.43 33.27
CA VAL A 443 5.23 13.22 34.63
C VAL A 443 4.85 14.39 35.54
N ASP A 444 5.15 15.63 35.14
CA ASP A 444 4.83 16.84 35.91
C ASP A 444 3.33 16.93 36.21
N HIS A 445 2.48 16.58 35.24
CA HIS A 445 1.03 16.58 35.41
C HIS A 445 0.57 15.52 36.41
N LEU A 446 1.07 14.29 36.28
CA LEU A 446 0.73 13.19 37.18
C LEU A 446 1.17 13.49 38.61
N GLU A 447 2.36 14.05 38.81
CA GLU A 447 2.84 14.46 40.13
C GLU A 447 1.97 15.55 40.76
N THR A 448 1.50 16.50 39.95
CA THR A 448 0.69 17.62 40.44
C THR A 448 -0.71 17.15 40.86
N GLU A 449 -1.34 16.28 40.06
CA GLU A 449 -2.70 15.77 40.34
C GLU A 449 -2.71 14.66 41.40
N HIS A 450 -1.59 13.93 41.58
CA HIS A 450 -1.51 12.74 42.42
C HIS A 450 -0.33 12.76 43.38
N ALA A 451 -0.01 13.92 43.94
CA ALA A 451 1.11 14.09 44.88
C ALA A 451 1.07 13.13 46.10
N ASP A 452 -0.13 12.66 46.48
CA ASP A 452 -0.35 11.79 47.63
C ASP A 452 -0.50 10.29 47.26
N ASP A 453 -0.37 9.91 45.97
CA ASP A 453 -0.55 8.53 45.52
C ASP A 453 0.80 7.79 45.40
N ASP A 454 1.26 7.21 46.51
CA ASP A 454 2.50 6.42 46.58
C ASP A 454 2.54 5.26 45.56
N THR A 455 1.38 4.79 45.07
CA THR A 455 1.32 3.69 44.09
C THR A 455 1.86 4.09 42.72
N LEU A 456 1.93 5.39 42.44
CA LEU A 456 2.45 5.94 41.18
C LEU A 456 3.97 6.15 41.20
N LEU A 457 4.63 6.08 42.37
CA LEU A 457 6.04 6.46 42.51
C LEU A 457 6.96 5.64 41.60
N ASP A 458 6.75 4.33 41.53
CA ASP A 458 7.53 3.42 40.68
C ASP A 458 7.32 3.72 39.19
N SER A 459 6.06 3.95 38.78
CA SER A 459 5.72 4.30 37.39
C SER A 459 6.30 5.67 36.99
N LEU A 460 6.20 6.67 37.86
CA LEU A 460 6.79 8.00 37.65
C LEU A 460 8.30 7.93 37.52
N GLN A 461 8.96 7.14 38.37
CA GLN A 461 10.40 6.92 38.27
C GLN A 461 10.78 6.20 36.97
N ALA A 462 10.06 5.14 36.62
CA ALA A 462 10.26 4.43 35.35
C ALA A 462 10.06 5.35 34.14
N MET A 463 9.06 6.24 34.18
CA MET A 463 8.86 7.25 33.13
C MET A 463 10.03 8.23 33.06
N ARG A 464 10.55 8.74 34.19
CA ARG A 464 11.73 9.64 34.19
C ARG A 464 12.96 8.99 33.59
N ASP A 465 13.18 7.72 33.92
CA ASP A 465 14.33 6.95 33.45
C ASP A 465 14.17 6.50 31.98
N TRP A 466 12.95 6.53 31.45
CA TRP A 466 12.67 6.23 30.05
C TRP A 466 13.29 7.27 29.12
N SER A 467 13.87 6.81 28.01
CA SER A 467 14.36 7.66 26.92
C SER A 467 13.80 7.19 25.58
N PRO A 468 13.44 8.10 24.65
CA PRO A 468 12.96 7.70 23.34
C PRO A 468 14.05 6.96 22.56
N PRO A 469 13.70 5.96 21.74
CA PRO A 469 14.69 5.21 20.97
C PRO A 469 15.42 6.10 19.96
N ARG A 470 16.68 5.75 19.67
CA ARG A 470 17.55 6.51 18.76
C ARG A 470 17.01 6.58 17.33
N GLU A 471 16.33 5.51 16.91
CA GLU A 471 15.68 5.41 15.62
C GLU A 471 14.18 5.18 15.86
N LEU A 472 13.39 6.22 15.65
CA LEU A 472 11.93 6.19 15.83
C LEU A 472 11.28 5.70 14.55
N LEU A 473 11.80 6.11 13.39
CA LEU A 473 11.29 5.72 12.09
C LEU A 473 12.39 5.13 11.21
N ASP A 474 12.08 3.99 10.62
CA ASP A 474 12.83 3.46 9.49
C ASP A 474 12.45 4.24 8.23
N TRP A 475 13.22 5.31 7.95
CA TRP A 475 13.00 6.17 6.79
C TRP A 475 13.14 5.43 5.46
N ASN A 476 13.93 4.35 5.41
CA ASN A 476 14.06 3.52 4.21
C ASN A 476 12.77 2.73 3.96
N LYS A 477 12.19 2.15 5.02
CA LYS A 477 10.87 1.51 4.95
C LYS A 477 9.78 2.49 4.55
N CYS A 478 9.72 3.67 5.17
CA CYS A 478 8.78 4.74 4.79
C CYS A 478 8.94 5.12 3.31
N SER A 479 10.19 5.26 2.82
CA SER A 479 10.47 5.55 1.41
C SER A 479 9.95 4.46 0.48
N LYS A 480 10.19 3.20 0.84
CA LYS A 480 9.77 2.03 0.07
C LYS A 480 8.25 1.93 -0.01
N GLU A 481 7.56 2.10 1.11
CA GLU A 481 6.10 2.10 1.18
C GLU A 481 5.51 3.27 0.39
N LEU A 482 6.11 4.46 0.52
CA LEU A 482 5.71 5.64 -0.25
C LEU A 482 5.84 5.41 -1.76
N ARG A 483 6.96 4.83 -2.23
CA ARG A 483 7.14 4.49 -3.66
C ARG A 483 6.14 3.42 -4.12
N ALA A 484 5.86 2.42 -3.28
CA ALA A 484 4.87 1.38 -3.58
C ALA A 484 3.46 1.98 -3.70
N ALA A 485 3.10 2.89 -2.79
CA ALA A 485 1.85 3.63 -2.83
C ALA A 485 1.77 4.57 -4.03
N MET A 486 2.86 5.24 -4.42
CA MET A 486 2.94 6.02 -5.66
C MET A 486 2.65 5.16 -6.89
N LYS A 487 3.25 3.95 -6.95
CA LYS A 487 2.97 2.99 -8.01
C LYS A 487 1.51 2.54 -8.00
N GLN A 488 0.94 2.29 -6.82
CA GLN A 488 -0.46 1.88 -6.70
C GLN A 488 -1.43 3.00 -7.14
N THR A 489 -1.25 4.21 -6.62
CA THR A 489 -2.13 5.35 -6.91
C THR A 489 -1.96 5.87 -8.34
N GLY A 490 -0.73 5.93 -8.87
CA GLY A 490 -0.50 6.39 -10.23
C GLY A 490 -0.76 5.30 -11.27
N PHE A 491 0.06 4.25 -11.25
CA PHE A 491 0.09 3.24 -12.32
C PHE A 491 -1.11 2.29 -12.30
N ASN A 492 -1.53 1.77 -11.14
CA ASN A 492 -2.66 0.83 -11.12
C ASN A 492 -3.98 1.53 -11.47
N ARG A 493 -4.15 2.79 -11.05
CA ARG A 493 -5.31 3.60 -11.48
C ARG A 493 -5.30 3.82 -12.99
N TYR A 494 -4.15 4.20 -13.57
CA TYR A 494 -4.01 4.30 -15.02
C TYR A 494 -4.36 3.00 -15.73
N ARG A 495 -3.77 1.87 -15.30
CA ARG A 495 -4.01 0.55 -15.88
C ARG A 495 -5.49 0.15 -15.82
N SER A 496 -6.16 0.44 -14.70
CA SER A 496 -7.59 0.17 -14.52
C SER A 496 -8.44 1.04 -15.45
N TRP A 497 -8.16 2.34 -15.49
CA TRP A 497 -8.85 3.28 -16.37
C TRP A 497 -8.69 2.87 -17.84
N HIS A 498 -7.45 2.57 -18.27
CA HIS A 498 -7.12 2.16 -19.63
C HIS A 498 -7.86 0.88 -20.04
N ARG A 499 -7.90 -0.13 -19.15
CA ARG A 499 -8.68 -1.36 -19.39
C ARG A 499 -10.17 -1.10 -19.55
N SER A 500 -10.76 -0.29 -18.66
CA SER A 500 -12.18 0.07 -18.74
C SER A 500 -12.49 0.89 -19.99
N PHE A 501 -11.55 1.74 -20.41
CA PHE A 501 -11.63 2.50 -21.64
C PHE A 501 -11.63 1.57 -22.87
N LEU A 502 -10.63 0.70 -23.02
CA LEU A 502 -10.55 -0.26 -24.13
C LEU A 502 -11.79 -1.14 -24.23
N LYS A 503 -12.35 -1.56 -23.08
CA LYS A 503 -13.60 -2.32 -23.06
C LYS A 503 -14.77 -1.54 -23.65
N ARG A 504 -14.94 -0.26 -23.28
CA ARG A 504 -16.01 0.58 -23.85
C ARG A 504 -15.86 0.77 -25.35
N VAL A 505 -14.63 0.99 -25.83
CA VAL A 505 -14.36 1.11 -27.27
C VAL A 505 -14.72 -0.18 -28.00
N ALA A 506 -14.37 -1.34 -27.44
CA ALA A 506 -14.75 -2.63 -28.00
C ALA A 506 -16.28 -2.79 -28.05
N ASP A 507 -16.98 -2.51 -26.95
CA ASP A 507 -18.44 -2.59 -26.86
C ASP A 507 -19.13 -1.63 -27.88
N GLU A 508 -18.62 -0.41 -28.07
CA GLU A 508 -19.13 0.55 -29.06
C GLU A 508 -18.86 0.12 -30.52
N SER A 509 -17.73 -0.55 -30.77
CA SER A 509 -17.41 -1.11 -32.09
C SER A 509 -18.34 -2.28 -32.47
N GLU A 510 -18.76 -3.11 -31.52
CA GLU A 510 -19.73 -4.18 -31.74
C GLU A 510 -21.14 -3.63 -31.99
N VAL A 511 -21.55 -2.59 -31.26
CA VAL A 511 -22.85 -1.95 -31.45
C VAL A 511 -22.94 -1.26 -32.82
N SER A 512 -21.87 -0.61 -33.28
CA SER A 512 -21.85 0.06 -34.59
C SER A 512 -21.78 -0.92 -35.77
N GLY A 513 -21.14 -2.08 -35.62
CA GLY A 513 -21.09 -3.13 -36.65
C GLY A 513 -22.43 -3.84 -36.94
N SER A 514 -23.39 -3.80 -36.01
CA SER A 514 -24.69 -4.48 -36.19
C SER A 514 -25.77 -3.68 -36.94
N ARG A 515 -25.50 -2.40 -37.28
CA ARG A 515 -26.48 -1.53 -37.97
C ARG A 515 -26.37 -1.49 -39.50
N SER A 516 -25.44 -2.22 -40.12
CA SER A 516 -25.46 -2.41 -41.57
C SER A 516 -26.45 -3.51 -41.97
N GLY A 517 -27.74 -3.28 -41.70
CA GLY A 517 -28.80 -4.07 -42.32
C GLY A 517 -28.79 -3.86 -43.84
N PRO A 518 -29.07 -4.88 -44.66
CA PRO A 518 -29.06 -4.73 -46.12
C PRO A 518 -30.07 -3.65 -46.52
N SER A 519 -29.56 -2.57 -47.11
CA SER A 519 -30.37 -1.58 -47.80
C SER A 519 -31.25 -2.31 -48.81
N LYS A 520 -32.55 -2.41 -48.52
CA LYS A 520 -33.55 -2.83 -49.50
C LYS A 520 -33.56 -1.79 -50.61
N ARG A 521 -32.74 -2.01 -51.65
CA ARG A 521 -32.91 -1.33 -52.93
C ARG A 521 -34.26 -1.75 -53.48
N GLY A 522 -35.22 -0.84 -53.42
CA GLY A 522 -36.47 -0.95 -54.16
C GLY A 522 -36.16 -1.09 -55.65
N ARG A 523 -36.66 -2.17 -56.25
CA ARG A 523 -36.82 -2.28 -57.69
C ARG A 523 -37.97 -1.33 -58.07
N VAL A 524 -37.65 -0.26 -58.79
CA VAL A 524 -38.64 0.52 -59.52
C VAL A 524 -38.79 -0.12 -60.89
N SER A 525 -40.01 -0.58 -61.18
CA SER A 525 -40.51 -0.91 -62.52
C SER A 525 -41.25 0.28 -63.09
#